data_AF-C9LCL4-F1
#
_entry.id   AF-C9LCL4-F1
#
_cell.length_a   1.000
_cell.length_b   1.000
_cell.length_c   1.000
_cell.angle_alpha   90.00
_cell.angle_beta   90.00
_cell.angle_gamma   90.00
#
_symmetry.space_group_name_H-M   'P 1'
#
loop_
_entity.id
_entity.type
_entity.pdbx_description
1 polymer ?
#
loop_
_entity_poly.entity_id
_entity_poly.type
_entity_poly.pdbx_seq_one_letter_code
_entity_poly.pdbx_strand_id
1 'polypeptide(L)'
;MPDGVGIPVGNLTSQLFANIYLDALDQFIKHELGVEAYIRYMDDFVILSPDKEQLRSWLARIEQFLREELKLEFNPKTTILAAKNGIDFVGYKHRATHRKVRKDSIKRIKRTIKKCESGKITKEQLQKSIQSWTGHAGHADSYNLRKKIETLAEAAIEKAA
;
A
#
# COMPACT_ATOMS: atom_id res chain seq x y z
N MET A 1 -11.69 -13.98 21.01
CA MET A 1 -12.04 -13.92 19.56
C MET A 1 -12.96 -12.73 19.36
N PRO A 2 -12.99 -12.06 18.20
CA PRO A 2 -14.03 -11.07 17.94
C PRO A 2 -15.41 -11.72 18.06
N ASP A 3 -16.40 -10.98 18.57
CA ASP A 3 -17.75 -11.46 18.83
C ASP A 3 -18.48 -11.74 17.51
N GLY A 4 -18.52 -13.00 17.09
CA GLY A 4 -19.39 -13.54 16.04
C GLY A 4 -18.92 -13.36 14.59
N VAL A 5 -18.25 -12.25 14.23
CA VAL A 5 -17.78 -12.00 12.85
C VAL A 5 -16.30 -11.59 12.85
N GLY A 6 -15.50 -12.30 12.05
CA GLY A 6 -14.09 -12.00 11.81
C GLY A 6 -13.15 -13.15 12.14
N ILE A 7 -11.91 -13.00 11.71
CA ILE A 7 -10.87 -14.02 11.86
C ILE A 7 -9.72 -13.42 12.68
N PRO A 8 -9.09 -14.18 13.59
CA PRO A 8 -7.95 -13.69 14.35
C PRO A 8 -6.83 -13.18 13.43
N VAL A 9 -6.41 -11.93 13.63
CA VAL A 9 -5.30 -11.32 12.88
C VAL A 9 -3.96 -11.82 13.44
N GLY A 10 -3.05 -12.22 12.56
CA GLY A 10 -1.67 -12.57 12.93
C GLY A 10 -1.29 -14.05 12.79
N ASN A 11 -2.25 -14.95 12.50
CA ASN A 11 -1.95 -16.34 12.15
C ASN A 11 -1.90 -16.53 10.61
N LEU A 12 -0.99 -17.39 10.14
CA LEU A 12 -0.87 -17.77 8.74
C LEU A 12 -2.18 -18.38 8.18
N THR A 13 -2.85 -19.22 8.96
CA THR A 13 -4.12 -19.84 8.54
C THR A 13 -5.19 -18.79 8.23
N SER A 14 -5.24 -17.72 9.04
CA SER A 14 -6.16 -16.60 8.82
C SER A 14 -5.87 -15.86 7.51
N GLN A 15 -4.59 -15.66 7.19
CA GLN A 15 -4.18 -15.02 5.93
C GLN A 15 -4.53 -15.88 4.71
N LEU A 16 -4.31 -17.19 4.81
CA LEU A 16 -4.70 -18.13 3.75
C LEU A 16 -6.21 -18.12 3.55
N PHE A 17 -6.98 -18.20 4.64
CA PHE A 17 -8.43 -18.18 4.57
C PHE A 17 -8.94 -16.89 3.92
N ALA A 18 -8.38 -15.73 4.27
CA ALA A 18 -8.77 -14.46 3.65
C ALA A 18 -8.55 -14.45 2.12
N ASN A 19 -7.47 -15.08 1.64
CA ASN A 19 -7.22 -15.19 0.21
C ASN A 19 -8.21 -16.14 -0.49
N ILE A 20 -8.49 -17.29 0.12
CA ILE A 20 -9.48 -18.26 -0.40
C ILE A 20 -10.88 -17.63 -0.42
N TYR A 21 -11.24 -16.91 0.64
CA TYR A 21 -12.53 -16.24 0.75
C TYR A 21 -12.77 -15.22 -0.36
N LEU A 22 -11.74 -14.45 -0.71
CA LEU A 22 -11.78 -13.46 -1.78
C LEU A 22 -11.53 -14.05 -3.18
N ASP A 23 -11.29 -15.35 -3.33
CA ASP A 23 -11.17 -15.98 -4.66
C ASP A 23 -12.49 -15.84 -5.45
N ALA A 24 -13.64 -15.96 -4.79
CA ALA A 24 -14.94 -15.75 -5.44
C ALA A 24 -15.06 -14.34 -6.07
N LEU A 25 -14.49 -13.32 -5.43
CA LEU A 25 -14.41 -11.97 -6.00
C LEU A 25 -13.52 -11.95 -7.25
N ASP A 26 -12.37 -12.62 -7.21
CA ASP A 26 -11.47 -12.70 -8.36
C ASP A 26 -12.15 -13.37 -9.56
N GLN A 27 -12.88 -14.47 -9.31
CA GLN A 27 -13.64 -15.18 -10.33
C GLN A 27 -14.73 -14.29 -10.94
N PHE A 28 -15.50 -13.58 -10.09
CA PHE A 28 -16.52 -12.63 -10.53
C PHE A 28 -15.93 -11.53 -11.42
N ILE A 29 -14.84 -10.90 -10.98
CA ILE A 29 -14.17 -9.82 -11.73
C ILE A 29 -13.60 -10.32 -13.06
N LYS A 30 -13.00 -11.50 -13.09
CA LYS A 30 -12.33 -12.03 -14.29
C LYS A 30 -13.29 -12.66 -15.29
N HIS A 31 -14.25 -13.46 -14.83
CA HIS A 31 -15.08 -14.27 -15.71
C HIS A 31 -16.45 -13.66 -15.98
N GLU A 32 -17.05 -12.96 -15.02
CA GLU A 32 -18.37 -12.34 -15.21
C GLU A 32 -18.28 -10.89 -15.68
N LEU A 33 -17.36 -10.10 -15.11
CA LEU A 33 -17.16 -8.72 -15.53
C LEU A 33 -16.21 -8.60 -16.72
N GLY A 34 -15.37 -9.60 -16.97
CA GLY A 34 -14.41 -9.62 -18.07
C GLY A 34 -13.27 -8.61 -17.91
N VAL A 35 -12.87 -8.28 -16.67
CA VAL A 35 -11.86 -7.25 -16.43
C VAL A 35 -10.45 -7.77 -16.76
N GLU A 36 -9.88 -7.25 -17.85
CA GLU A 36 -8.52 -7.61 -18.27
C GLU A 36 -7.47 -7.12 -17.28
N ALA A 37 -7.47 -5.82 -16.97
CA ALA A 37 -6.46 -5.18 -16.12
C ALA A 37 -6.93 -5.11 -14.65
N TYR A 38 -6.78 -6.24 -13.95
CA TYR A 38 -7.09 -6.40 -12.53
C TYR A 38 -5.87 -6.93 -11.77
N ILE A 39 -5.57 -6.31 -10.64
CA ILE A 39 -4.46 -6.69 -9.74
C ILE A 39 -4.98 -6.64 -8.31
N ARG A 40 -4.77 -7.72 -7.53
CA ARG A 40 -5.10 -7.80 -6.10
C ARG A 40 -3.87 -8.12 -5.26
N TYR A 41 -3.81 -7.51 -4.08
CA TYR A 41 -2.87 -7.84 -3.00
C TYR A 41 -3.65 -7.89 -1.69
N MET A 42 -3.92 -9.09 -1.18
CA MET A 42 -4.81 -9.31 -0.03
C MET A 42 -6.21 -8.69 -0.27
N ASP A 43 -6.60 -7.72 0.53
CA ASP A 43 -7.85 -6.96 0.45
C ASP A 43 -7.79 -5.76 -0.50
N ASP A 44 -6.59 -5.24 -0.78
CA ASP A 44 -6.39 -4.12 -1.69
C ASP A 44 -6.33 -4.59 -3.15
N PHE A 45 -7.17 -4.04 -4.02
CA PHE A 45 -7.11 -4.30 -5.47
C PHE A 45 -7.23 -3.03 -6.32
N VAL A 46 -6.79 -3.13 -7.56
CA VAL A 46 -6.85 -2.06 -8.57
C VAL A 46 -7.39 -2.63 -9.87
N ILE A 47 -8.37 -1.93 -10.44
CA ILE A 47 -8.87 -2.14 -11.79
C ILE A 47 -8.49 -0.94 -12.66
N LEU A 48 -7.99 -1.22 -13.86
CA LEU A 48 -7.67 -0.19 -14.85
C LEU A 48 -8.58 -0.32 -16.07
N SER A 49 -9.18 0.78 -16.49
CA SER A 49 -9.89 0.88 -17.77
C SER A 49 -9.77 2.30 -18.31
N PRO A 50 -9.71 2.48 -19.65
CA PRO A 50 -9.81 3.80 -20.27
C PRO A 50 -11.21 4.41 -20.12
N ASP A 51 -12.25 3.61 -19.86
CA ASP A 51 -13.63 4.05 -19.75
C ASP A 51 -14.05 4.26 -18.28
N LYS A 52 -14.34 5.52 -17.93
CA LYS A 52 -14.77 5.91 -16.59
C LYS A 52 -16.17 5.41 -16.23
N GLU A 53 -17.09 5.35 -17.19
CA GLU A 53 -18.45 4.88 -16.94
C GLU A 53 -18.46 3.37 -16.74
N GLN A 54 -17.64 2.64 -17.49
CA GLN A 54 -17.40 1.21 -17.24
C GLN A 54 -16.86 0.97 -15.82
N LEU A 55 -15.89 1.76 -15.36
CA LEU A 55 -15.37 1.66 -13.99
C LEU A 55 -16.47 1.90 -12.93
N ARG A 56 -17.39 2.85 -13.17
CA ARG A 56 -18.52 3.08 -12.27
C ARG A 56 -19.51 1.92 -12.25
N SER A 57 -19.80 1.37 -13.42
CA SER A 57 -20.66 0.19 -13.57
C SER A 57 -20.07 -1.02 -12.83
N TRP A 58 -18.79 -1.31 -13.06
CA TRP A 58 -18.09 -2.38 -12.32
C TRP A 58 -18.04 -2.12 -10.83
N LEU A 59 -17.76 -0.89 -10.39
CA LEU A 59 -17.74 -0.57 -8.96
C LEU A 59 -19.08 -0.88 -8.28
N ALA A 60 -20.20 -0.50 -8.90
CA ALA A 60 -21.53 -0.79 -8.37
C ALA A 60 -21.83 -2.30 -8.33
N ARG A 61 -21.50 -3.03 -9.41
CA ARG A 61 -21.68 -4.49 -9.48
C ARG A 61 -20.81 -5.23 -8.46
N ILE A 62 -19.57 -4.80 -8.26
CA ILE A 62 -18.67 -5.38 -7.26
C ILE A 62 -19.18 -5.06 -5.86
N GLU A 63 -19.66 -3.84 -5.61
CA GLU A 63 -20.23 -3.49 -4.30
C GLU A 63 -21.43 -4.38 -3.97
N GLN A 64 -22.32 -4.61 -4.93
CA GLN A 64 -23.44 -5.52 -4.77
C GLN A 64 -22.97 -6.95 -4.47
N PHE A 65 -22.04 -7.49 -5.27
CA PHE A 65 -21.48 -8.82 -5.07
C PHE A 65 -20.83 -8.98 -3.69
N LEU A 66 -20.04 -7.99 -3.26
CA LEU A 66 -19.43 -7.99 -1.93
C LEU A 66 -20.47 -8.06 -0.82
N ARG A 67 -21.56 -7.28 -0.92
CA ARG A 67 -22.63 -7.24 0.09
C ARG A 67 -23.48 -8.51 0.10
N GLU A 68 -23.85 -9.01 -1.08
CA GLU A 68 -24.80 -10.11 -1.24
C GLU A 68 -24.14 -11.47 -1.04
N GLU A 69 -22.99 -11.71 -1.67
CA GLU A 69 -22.31 -13.02 -1.65
C GLU A 69 -21.28 -13.13 -0.53
N LEU A 70 -20.47 -12.08 -0.35
CA LEU A 70 -19.34 -12.11 0.61
C LEU A 70 -19.63 -11.39 1.93
N LYS A 71 -20.80 -10.78 2.10
CA LYS A 71 -21.15 -10.00 3.31
C LYS A 71 -20.04 -9.00 3.73
N LEU A 72 -19.33 -8.43 2.75
CA LEU A 72 -18.27 -7.45 2.90
C LEU A 72 -18.73 -6.08 2.42
N GLU A 73 -18.05 -5.04 2.88
CA GLU A 73 -18.27 -3.66 2.45
C GLU A 73 -16.96 -3.01 2.02
N PHE A 74 -17.05 -2.07 1.08
CA PHE A 74 -15.89 -1.27 0.70
C PHE A 74 -15.45 -0.31 1.80
N ASN A 75 -14.16 -0.03 1.84
CA ASN A 75 -13.64 1.08 2.60
C ASN A 75 -14.18 2.41 2.02
N PRO A 76 -14.58 3.39 2.85
CA PRO A 76 -15.01 4.72 2.36
C PRO A 76 -13.96 5.47 1.51
N LYS A 77 -12.70 5.03 1.54
CA LYS A 77 -11.61 5.59 0.73
C LYS A 77 -11.54 5.01 -0.69
N THR A 78 -12.30 3.96 -1.01
CA THR A 78 -12.38 3.39 -2.35
C THR A 78 -12.84 4.47 -3.32
N THR A 79 -12.09 4.65 -4.42
CA THR A 79 -12.34 5.76 -5.34
C THR A 79 -11.85 5.47 -6.75
N ILE A 80 -12.49 6.11 -7.73
CA ILE A 80 -12.06 6.10 -9.13
C ILE A 80 -11.18 7.33 -9.35
N LEU A 81 -9.94 7.10 -9.74
CA LEU A 81 -8.94 8.15 -9.93
C LEU A 81 -8.27 8.05 -11.29
N ALA A 82 -7.89 9.19 -11.85
CA ALA A 82 -7.16 9.22 -13.12
C ALA A 82 -5.73 8.69 -12.94
N ALA A 83 -5.36 7.65 -13.70
CA ALA A 83 -4.05 7.02 -13.62
C ALA A 83 -2.86 7.99 -13.80
N LYS A 84 -3.05 9.09 -14.55
CA LYS A 84 -2.05 10.17 -14.72
C LYS A 84 -1.62 10.82 -13.40
N ASN A 85 -2.46 10.79 -12.37
CA ASN A 85 -2.13 11.31 -11.03
C ASN A 85 -1.21 10.37 -10.24
N GLY A 86 -1.01 9.15 -10.75
CA GLY A 86 -0.32 8.04 -10.12
C GLY A 86 -1.18 7.33 -9.07
N ILE A 87 -1.04 6.00 -9.01
CA ILE A 87 -1.85 5.10 -8.21
C ILE A 87 -1.04 4.66 -6.99
N ASP A 88 -1.54 4.95 -5.79
CA ASP A 88 -0.96 4.44 -4.56
C ASP A 88 -1.36 2.97 -4.40
N PHE A 89 -0.39 2.05 -4.38
CA PHE A 89 -0.64 0.61 -4.24
C PHE A 89 0.56 -0.06 -3.57
N VAL A 90 0.32 -0.94 -2.58
CA VAL A 90 1.33 -1.79 -1.89
C VAL A 90 2.63 -1.03 -1.55
N GLY A 91 2.50 0.11 -0.89
CA GLY A 91 3.64 0.90 -0.38
C GLY A 91 4.28 1.88 -1.37
N TYR A 92 3.89 1.87 -2.63
CA TYR A 92 4.46 2.76 -3.66
C TYR A 92 3.39 3.59 -4.36
N LYS A 93 3.86 4.61 -5.08
CA LYS A 93 3.06 5.39 -6.03
C LYS A 93 3.48 5.05 -7.45
N HIS A 94 2.62 4.34 -8.17
CA HIS A 94 2.87 3.86 -9.52
C HIS A 94 2.46 4.91 -10.55
N ARG A 95 3.29 5.08 -11.57
CA ARG A 95 3.01 5.86 -12.78
C ARG A 95 3.36 4.98 -13.99
N ALA A 96 2.87 5.37 -15.17
CA ALA A 96 3.11 4.60 -16.39
C ALA A 96 4.60 4.34 -16.68
N THR A 97 5.49 5.27 -16.31
CA THR A 97 6.93 5.19 -16.64
C THR A 97 7.84 4.88 -15.47
N HIS A 98 7.38 5.03 -14.23
CA HIS A 98 8.24 4.94 -13.05
C HIS A 98 7.41 4.74 -11.77
N ARG A 99 8.09 4.35 -10.70
CA ARG A 99 7.51 4.12 -9.38
C ARG A 99 8.17 5.04 -8.36
N LYS A 100 7.38 5.69 -7.51
CA LYS A 100 7.87 6.59 -6.46
C LYS A 100 7.58 6.02 -5.08
N VAL A 101 8.45 6.36 -4.12
CA VAL A 101 8.17 6.14 -2.69
C VAL A 101 7.02 7.05 -2.26
N ARG A 102 6.08 6.53 -1.45
CA ARG A 102 4.94 7.34 -0.96
C ARG A 102 5.43 8.48 -0.08
N LYS A 103 4.78 9.65 -0.20
CA LYS A 103 5.11 10.85 0.58
C LYS A 103 5.11 10.58 2.08
N ASP A 104 4.19 9.75 2.57
CA ASP A 104 4.10 9.47 3.99
C ASP A 104 5.24 8.59 4.51
N SER A 105 5.74 7.66 3.69
CA SER A 105 6.97 6.92 4.00
C SER A 105 8.17 7.88 4.14
N ILE A 106 8.30 8.85 3.22
CA ILE A 106 9.34 9.90 3.29
C ILE A 106 9.17 10.77 4.55
N LYS A 107 7.93 11.17 4.89
CA LYS A 107 7.67 11.95 6.11
C LYS A 107 8.03 11.16 7.37
N ARG A 108 7.71 9.86 7.42
CA ARG A 108 8.03 8.99 8.57
C ARG A 108 9.52 8.90 8.78
N ILE A 109 10.31 8.61 7.74
CA ILE A 109 11.77 8.49 7.92
C ILE A 109 12.41 9.84 8.33
N LYS A 110 11.94 10.96 7.77
CA LYS A 110 12.38 12.30 8.21
C LYS A 110 12.03 12.61 9.67
N ARG A 111 10.86 12.16 10.15
CA ARG A 111 10.50 12.27 11.57
C ARG A 111 11.40 11.41 12.44
N THR A 112 11.79 10.21 11.99
CA THR A 112 12.75 9.36 12.69
C THR A 112 14.11 10.03 12.81
N ILE A 113 14.61 10.66 11.73
CA ILE A 113 15.86 11.45 11.78
C ILE A 113 15.76 12.57 12.85
N LYS A 114 14.67 13.35 12.85
CA LYS A 114 14.44 14.40 13.87
C LYS A 114 14.35 13.86 15.30
N LYS A 115 13.85 12.64 15.49
CA LYS A 115 13.84 11.98 16.81
C LYS A 115 15.26 11.70 17.30
N CYS A 116 16.19 11.35 16.39
CA CYS A 116 17.60 11.17 16.73
C CYS A 116 18.25 12.50 17.11
N GLU A 117 18.01 13.56 16.33
CA GLU A 117 18.52 14.91 16.63
C GLU A 117 18.04 15.45 17.99
N SER A 118 16.87 15.01 18.46
CA SER A 118 16.31 15.39 19.77
C SER A 118 16.62 14.38 20.89
N GLY A 119 17.48 13.40 20.64
CA GLY A 119 17.88 12.38 21.63
C GLY A 119 16.79 11.38 22.01
N LYS A 120 15.65 11.34 21.29
CA LYS A 120 14.53 10.43 21.56
C LYS A 120 14.77 9.01 21.07
N ILE A 121 15.73 8.81 20.17
CA ILE A 121 16.20 7.51 19.69
C ILE A 121 17.72 7.52 19.60
N THR A 122 18.34 6.35 19.70
CA THR A 122 19.80 6.22 19.59
C THR A 122 20.28 6.23 18.14
N LYS A 123 21.59 6.40 17.94
CA LYS A 123 22.25 6.36 16.63
C LYS A 123 22.05 4.99 15.96
N GLU A 124 22.15 3.91 16.72
CA GLU A 124 21.96 2.54 16.24
C GLU A 124 20.51 2.30 15.80
N GLN A 125 19.53 2.84 16.54
CA GLN A 125 18.12 2.78 16.16
C GLN A 125 17.84 3.54 14.86
N LEU A 126 18.48 4.70 14.68
CA LEU A 126 18.39 5.46 13.42
C LEU A 126 19.02 4.66 12.26
N GLN A 127 20.22 4.12 12.42
CA GLN A 127 20.91 3.33 11.39
C GLN A 127 20.07 2.14 10.92
N LYS A 128 19.50 1.35 11.85
CA LYS A 128 18.60 0.24 11.51
C LYS A 128 17.37 0.71 10.72
N SER A 129 16.80 1.84 11.13
CA SER A 129 15.64 2.43 10.44
C SER A 129 15.99 2.88 9.02
N ILE A 130 17.17 3.48 8.82
CA ILE A 130 17.66 3.94 7.52
C ILE A 130 17.93 2.75 6.60
N GLN A 131 18.64 1.71 7.06
CA GLN A 131 18.91 0.52 6.26
C GLN A 131 17.63 -0.16 5.78
N SER A 132 16.67 -0.35 6.70
CA SER A 132 15.36 -0.92 6.37
C SER A 132 14.61 -0.06 5.35
N TRP A 133 14.58 1.26 5.55
CA TRP A 133 13.91 2.19 4.66
C TRP A 133 14.58 2.27 3.29
N THR A 134 15.91 2.26 3.22
CA THR A 134 16.70 2.25 1.98
C THR A 134 16.45 0.99 1.16
N GLY A 135 16.34 -0.18 1.79
CA GLY A 135 15.96 -1.43 1.12
C GLY A 135 14.59 -1.34 0.46
N HIS A 136 13.58 -0.88 1.20
CA HIS A 136 12.23 -0.65 0.66
C HIS A 136 12.23 0.40 -0.47
N ALA A 137 12.88 1.55 -0.26
CA ALA A 137 12.98 2.60 -1.27
C ALA A 137 13.75 2.14 -2.52
N GLY A 138 14.64 1.15 -2.40
CA GLY A 138 15.43 0.58 -3.49
C GLY A 138 14.59 -0.03 -4.63
N HIS A 139 13.36 -0.47 -4.36
CA HIS A 139 12.43 -0.97 -5.38
C HIS A 139 11.65 0.12 -6.13
N ALA A 140 11.98 1.40 -5.88
CA ALA A 140 11.39 2.56 -6.55
C ALA A 140 12.48 3.42 -7.20
N ASP A 141 12.06 4.28 -8.14
CA ASP A 141 12.89 5.31 -8.77
C ASP A 141 13.23 6.41 -7.75
N SER A 142 14.18 6.10 -6.90
CA SER A 142 14.42 6.82 -5.65
C SER A 142 15.89 7.19 -5.42
N TYR A 143 16.79 6.97 -6.38
CA TYR A 143 18.24 7.18 -6.20
C TYR A 143 18.60 8.50 -5.52
N ASN A 144 18.17 9.62 -6.10
CA ASN A 144 18.41 10.96 -5.54
C ASN A 144 17.75 11.18 -4.18
N LEU A 145 16.59 10.55 -3.96
CA LEU A 145 15.88 10.62 -2.70
C LEU A 145 16.61 9.83 -1.60
N ARG A 146 17.10 8.62 -1.89
CA ARG A 146 17.86 7.79 -0.96
C ARG A 146 19.15 8.49 -0.54
N LYS A 147 19.93 8.96 -1.52
CA LYS A 147 21.16 9.74 -1.27
C LYS A 147 20.88 10.94 -0.33
N LYS A 148 19.81 11.69 -0.59
CA LYS A 148 19.41 12.82 0.27
C LYS A 148 19.04 12.40 1.69
N ILE A 149 18.36 11.27 1.87
CA ILE A 149 17.96 10.78 3.19
C ILE A 149 19.18 10.25 3.96
N GLU A 150 20.09 9.56 3.29
CA GLU A 150 21.35 9.07 3.87
C GLU A 150 22.21 10.23 4.38
N THR A 151 22.44 11.27 3.56
CA THR A 151 23.19 12.46 4.00
C THR A 151 22.53 13.17 5.19
N LEU A 152 21.19 13.24 5.24
CA LEU A 152 20.48 13.82 6.39
C LEU A 152 20.63 12.97 7.65
N ALA A 153 20.69 11.64 7.51
CA ALA A 153 20.88 10.75 8.64
C ALA A 153 22.32 10.82 9.18
N GLU A 154 23.33 10.88 8.31
CA GLU A 154 24.73 11.08 8.69
C GLU A 154 24.91 12.36 9.50
N ALA A 155 24.38 13.50 9.00
CA ALA A 155 24.44 14.78 9.69
C ALA A 155 23.73 14.76 11.07
N ALA A 156 22.65 13.99 11.22
CA ALA A 156 21.95 13.85 12.49
C ALA A 156 22.74 13.00 13.50
N ILE A 157 23.47 11.98 13.03
CA ILE A 157 24.33 11.13 13.85
C ILE A 157 25.52 11.93 14.40
N GLU A 158 26.11 12.80 13.58
CA GLU A 158 27.21 13.68 13.96
C GLU A 158 26.78 14.70 15.03
N LYS A 159 25.61 15.34 14.87
CA LYS A 159 25.10 16.32 15.84
C LYS A 159 24.67 15.73 17.19
N ALA A 160 24.37 14.44 17.21
CA ALA A 160 24.03 13.71 18.43
C ALA A 160 25.29 13.13 19.12
N ALA A 161 26.50 13.44 18.63
CA ALA A 161 27.78 13.20 19.31
C ALA A 161 28.09 14.37 20.25
#